data_AF-A0A2V9F5K0-F1
#
_entry.id   AF-A0A2V9F5K0-F1
#
_cell.length_a   1.000
_cell.length_b   1.000
_cell.length_c   1.000
_cell.angle_alpha   90.00
_cell.angle_beta   90.00
_cell.angle_gamma   90.00
#
_symmetry.space_group_name_H-M   'P 1'
#
loop_
_entity.id
_entity.type
_entity.pdbx_description
1 polymer ?
#
loop_
_entity_poly.entity_id
_entity_poly.type
_entity_poly.pdbx_seq_one_letter_code
_entity_poly.pdbx_strand_id
1 'polypeptide(L)'
;MLSLRNIQSSFAAHLFEDEPGSIIPWIRADGIDPAARLQIYRNNLHQGFQKTLALEYPVIRRLVGNDYFRQLALAFLACYPSRSG
;
A
#
# COMPACT_ATOMS: atom_id res chain seq x y z
N MET A 1 -16.80 -20.82 -3.18
CA MET A 1 -16.73 -19.35 -2.97
C MET A 1 -15.69 -19.07 -1.90
N LEU A 2 -14.80 -18.09 -2.10
CA LEU A 2 -13.95 -17.59 -1.02
C LEU A 2 -14.84 -16.91 0.03
N SER A 3 -14.54 -17.08 1.31
CA SER A 3 -15.21 -16.33 2.37
C SER A 3 -14.83 -14.85 2.27
N LEU A 4 -15.66 -13.96 2.83
CA LEU A 4 -15.34 -12.53 2.90
C LEU A 4 -13.97 -12.27 3.54
N ARG A 5 -13.66 -13.02 4.61
CA ARG A 5 -12.35 -12.97 5.28
C ARG A 5 -11.22 -13.25 4.30
N ASN A 6 -11.33 -14.31 3.49
CA ASN A 6 -10.26 -14.68 2.56
C ASN A 6 -10.11 -13.65 1.43
N ILE A 7 -11.22 -13.06 0.95
CA ILE A 7 -11.19 -11.96 -0.03
C ILE A 7 -10.47 -10.74 0.57
N GLN A 8 -10.81 -10.34 1.79
CA GLN A 8 -10.17 -9.21 2.47
C GLN A 8 -8.69 -9.46 2.75
N SER A 9 -8.31 -10.66 3.19
CA SER A 9 -6.92 -11.04 3.40
C SER A 9 -6.11 -11.05 2.11
N SER A 10 -6.67 -11.57 1.01
CA SER A 10 -6.01 -11.58 -0.30
C SER A 10 -5.89 -10.17 -0.89
N PHE A 11 -6.90 -9.32 -0.69
CA PHE A 11 -6.81 -7.89 -1.04
C PHE A 11 -5.69 -7.18 -0.27
N ALA A 12 -5.65 -7.35 1.06
CA ALA A 12 -4.61 -6.74 1.89
C ALA A 12 -3.20 -7.24 1.49
N ALA A 13 -3.04 -8.56 1.30
CA ALA A 13 -1.79 -9.16 0.84
C ALA A 13 -1.33 -8.53 -0.48
N HIS A 14 -2.22 -8.39 -1.47
CA HIS A 14 -1.89 -7.78 -2.75
C HIS A 14 -1.48 -6.29 -2.65
N LEU A 15 -1.93 -5.56 -1.62
CA LEU A 15 -1.51 -4.16 -1.44
C LEU A 15 -0.10 -4.04 -0.86
N PHE A 16 0.30 -4.93 0.05
CA PHE A 16 1.59 -4.87 0.73
C PHE A 16 2.67 -5.73 0.04
N GLU A 17 2.30 -6.90 -0.45
CA GLU A 17 3.17 -7.89 -1.07
C GLU A 17 2.87 -7.99 -2.58
N ASP A 18 3.88 -8.30 -3.38
CA ASP A 18 3.71 -8.62 -4.81
C ASP A 18 3.27 -10.10 -4.96
N GLU A 19 2.21 -10.48 -4.24
CA GLU A 19 1.71 -11.86 -4.19
C GLU A 19 0.80 -12.16 -5.40
N PRO A 20 1.09 -13.24 -6.16
CA PRO A 20 0.39 -13.59 -7.41
C PRO A 20 -0.95 -14.30 -7.21
N GLY A 21 -1.41 -14.48 -5.96
CA GLY A 21 -2.75 -14.97 -5.63
C GLY A 21 -3.82 -13.95 -6.05
N SER A 22 -4.07 -13.88 -7.35
CA SER A 22 -4.77 -12.77 -8.01
C SER A 22 -6.17 -12.57 -7.43
N ILE A 23 -6.33 -11.52 -6.61
CA ILE A 23 -7.63 -11.03 -6.17
C ILE A 23 -8.46 -10.46 -7.34
N ILE A 24 -7.81 -10.24 -8.50
CA ILE A 24 -8.38 -9.65 -9.73
C ILE A 24 -9.77 -10.21 -10.10
N PRO A 25 -10.03 -11.53 -10.10
CA PRO A 25 -11.35 -12.06 -10.45
C PRO A 25 -12.48 -11.61 -9.51
N TRP A 26 -12.13 -11.15 -8.31
CA TRP A 26 -13.04 -10.67 -7.28
C TRP A 26 -13.14 -9.13 -7.21
N ILE A 27 -12.33 -8.42 -8.00
CA ILE A 27 -12.36 -6.97 -8.09
C ILE A 27 -13.28 -6.55 -9.25
N ARG A 28 -14.28 -5.74 -8.92
CA ARG A 28 -15.17 -5.17 -9.93
C ARG A 28 -14.43 -4.11 -10.75
N ALA A 29 -14.50 -4.23 -12.09
CA ALA A 29 -13.90 -3.26 -12.99
C ALA A 29 -14.51 -1.85 -12.81
N ASP A 30 -15.84 -1.73 -12.93
CA ASP A 30 -16.55 -0.46 -12.68
C ASP A 30 -15.98 0.71 -13.53
N GLY A 31 -15.67 0.42 -14.80
CA GLY A 31 -15.06 1.38 -15.73
C GLY A 31 -13.53 1.47 -15.67
N ILE A 32 -12.86 0.76 -14.75
CA ILE A 32 -11.39 0.69 -14.64
C ILE A 32 -10.98 -0.77 -14.65
N ASP A 33 -9.92 -1.12 -15.39
CA ASP A 33 -9.38 -2.48 -15.35
C ASP A 33 -9.08 -2.90 -13.88
N PRO A 34 -9.48 -4.10 -13.43
CA PRO A 34 -9.30 -4.49 -12.03
C PRO A 34 -7.84 -4.45 -11.53
N ALA A 35 -6.86 -4.77 -12.38
CA ALA A 35 -5.45 -4.67 -12.03
C ALA A 35 -5.02 -3.19 -11.91
N ALA A 36 -5.46 -2.34 -12.83
CA ALA A 36 -5.24 -0.90 -12.73
C ALA A 36 -5.88 -0.30 -11.47
N ARG A 37 -7.07 -0.77 -11.08
CA ARG A 37 -7.76 -0.34 -9.87
C ARG A 37 -6.97 -0.74 -8.61
N LEU A 38 -6.44 -1.96 -8.56
CA LEU A 38 -5.55 -2.41 -7.48
C LEU A 38 -4.28 -1.56 -7.41
N GLN A 39 -3.67 -1.25 -8.55
CA GLN A 39 -2.49 -0.39 -8.62
C GLN A 39 -2.77 1.01 -8.06
N ILE A 40 -3.94 1.58 -8.35
CA ILE A 40 -4.37 2.87 -7.78
C ILE A 40 -4.45 2.79 -6.25
N TYR A 41 -5.05 1.74 -5.69
CA TYR A 41 -5.12 1.55 -4.24
C TYR A 41 -3.73 1.40 -3.60
N ARG A 42 -2.84 0.62 -4.21
CA ARG A 42 -1.44 0.46 -3.74
C ARG A 42 -0.69 1.79 -3.77
N ASN A 43 -0.84 2.57 -4.83
CA ASN A 43 -0.25 3.90 -4.93
C ASN A 43 -0.78 4.84 -3.83
N ASN A 44 -2.10 4.84 -3.60
CA ASN A 44 -2.71 5.66 -2.56
C ASN A 44 -2.22 5.26 -1.15
N LEU A 45 -2.06 3.96 -0.91
CA LEU A 45 -1.51 3.45 0.34
C LEU A 45 -0.08 3.96 0.56
N HIS A 46 0.80 3.80 -0.44
CA HIS A 46 2.18 4.28 -0.35
C HIS A 46 2.25 5.80 -0.11
N GLN A 47 1.46 6.58 -0.85
CA GLN A 47 1.41 8.03 -0.68
C GLN A 47 0.87 8.44 0.70
N GLY A 48 -0.20 7.80 1.16
CA GLY A 48 -0.77 8.04 2.49
C GLY A 48 0.25 7.76 3.58
N PHE A 49 0.90 6.59 3.52
CA PHE A 49 1.93 6.19 4.47
C PHE A 49 3.11 7.18 4.52
N GLN A 50 3.65 7.56 3.36
CA GLN A 50 4.73 8.55 3.27
C GLN A 50 4.32 9.91 3.84
N LYS A 51 3.09 10.37 3.55
CA LYS A 51 2.56 11.64 4.09
C LYS A 51 2.45 11.59 5.61
N THR A 52 1.89 10.51 6.16
CA THR A 52 1.77 10.32 7.62
C THR A 52 3.15 10.35 8.27
N LEU A 53 4.12 9.57 7.78
CA LEU A 53 5.48 9.59 8.33
C LEU A 53 6.12 10.99 8.23
N ALA A 54 5.87 11.74 7.16
CA ALA A 54 6.41 13.09 7.01
C ALA A 54 5.81 14.08 8.01
N LEU A 55 4.56 13.86 8.45
CA LEU A 55 3.89 14.67 9.49
C LEU A 55 4.37 14.31 10.89
N GLU A 56 4.56 13.02 11.18
CA GLU A 56 4.99 12.53 12.50
C GLU A 56 6.50 12.72 12.75
N TYR A 57 7.32 12.65 11.68
CA TYR A 57 8.79 12.71 11.78
C TYR A 57 9.40 13.87 10.96
N PRO A 58 8.96 15.13 11.16
CA PRO A 58 9.40 16.27 10.36
C PRO A 58 10.90 16.58 10.55
N VAL A 59 11.45 16.32 11.74
CA VAL A 59 12.89 16.52 12.03
C VAL A 59 13.73 15.53 11.24
N ILE A 60 13.36 14.24 11.22
CA ILE A 60 14.07 13.22 10.43
C ILE A 60 14.04 13.60 8.96
N ARG A 61 12.85 13.94 8.42
CA ARG A 61 12.70 14.42 7.04
C ARG A 61 13.61 15.60 6.72
N ARG A 62 13.76 16.56 7.64
CA ARG A 62 14.64 17.72 7.44
C ARG A 62 16.12 17.32 7.45
N LEU A 63 16.52 16.39 8.31
CA LEU A 63 17.90 15.93 8.44
C LEU A 63 18.38 15.14 7.22
N VAL A 64 17.55 14.21 6.73
CA VAL A 64 17.93 13.33 5.61
C VAL A 64 17.62 13.92 4.23
N GLY A 65 16.77 14.95 4.17
CA GLY A 65 16.27 15.51 2.91
C GLY A 65 15.05 14.76 2.37
N ASN A 66 14.29 15.45 1.51
CA ASN A 66 12.99 14.97 1.03
C ASN A 66 13.08 13.66 0.23
N ASP A 67 14.03 13.55 -0.70
CA ASP A 67 14.08 12.40 -1.61
C ASP A 67 14.55 11.13 -0.89
N TYR A 68 15.54 11.27 0.00
CA TYR A 68 15.95 10.16 0.85
C TYR A 68 14.82 9.75 1.81
N PHE A 69 14.12 10.71 2.42
CA PHE A 69 13.00 10.41 3.31
C PHE A 69 11.90 9.60 2.61
N ARG A 70 11.58 9.93 1.35
CA ARG A 70 10.60 9.17 0.55
C ARG A 70 11.02 7.70 0.36
N GLN A 71 12.28 7.46 0.05
CA GLN A 71 12.82 6.11 -0.11
C GLN A 71 12.86 5.36 1.21
N LEU A 72 13.32 6.04 2.28
CA LEU A 72 13.33 5.50 3.65
C LEU A 72 11.94 5.07 4.11
N ALA A 73 10.92 5.89 3.83
CA ALA A 73 9.53 5.56 4.16
C ALA A 73 9.03 4.31 3.42
N LEU A 74 9.37 4.12 2.15
CA LEU A 74 8.99 2.91 1.40
C LEU A 74 9.73 1.67 1.90
N ALA A 75 11.02 1.80 2.21
CA ALA A 75 11.80 0.72 2.81
C ALA A 75 11.24 0.33 4.19
N PHE A 76 10.86 1.33 5.00
CA PHE A 76 10.22 1.09 6.29
C PHE A 76 8.87 0.40 6.14
N LEU A 77 8.04 0.80 5.16
CA LEU A 77 6.76 0.14 4.87
C LEU A 77 6.94 -1.34 4.49
N ALA A 78 7.96 -1.65 3.69
CA ALA A 78 8.24 -3.02 3.26
C ALA A 78 8.66 -3.92 4.44
N CYS A 79 9.45 -3.41 5.38
CA CYS A 79 9.87 -4.16 6.56
C CYS A 79 8.80 -4.20 7.66
N TYR A 80 7.99 -3.15 7.78
CA TYR A 80 7.03 -2.93 8.86
C TYR A 80 5.67 -2.45 8.31
N PRO A 81 4.94 -3.29 7.56
CA PRO A 81 3.64 -2.92 7.04
C PRO A 81 2.65 -2.64 8.17
N SER A 82 1.77 -1.66 7.95
CA SER A 82 0.74 -1.35 8.96
C SER A 82 -0.19 -2.55 9.14
N ARG A 83 -0.41 -2.94 10.40
CA ARG A 83 -1.33 -4.03 10.78
C ARG A 83 -2.75 -3.52 11.03
N SER A 84 -2.97 -2.22 10.84
CA SER A 84 -4.21 -1.51 11.16
C SER A 84 -4.44 -0.43 10.11
N GLY A 85 -5.70 -0.23 9.75
CA GLY A 85 -6.15 0.78 8.80
C GLY A 85 -7.42 1.45 9.29
#